data_AF-A0A953JBE8-F1
#
_entry.id   AF-A0A953JBE8-F1
#
_cell.length_a   1.000
_cell.length_b   1.000
_cell.length_c   1.000
_cell.angle_alpha   90.00
_cell.angle_beta   90.00
_cell.angle_gamma   90.00
#
_symmetry.space_group_name_H-M   'P 1'
#
loop_
_entity.id
_entity.type
_entity.pdbx_description
1 polymer ?
#
loop_
_entity_poly.entity_id
_entity_poly.type
_entity_poly.pdbx_seq_one_letter_code
_entity_poly.pdbx_strand_id
1 'polypeptide(L)'
;MELVSRVEGIDHWRTWFWDDCDTHGMFGITLKHMRRIQGCLEGIPPYDFGTMIYLEDAPYFRFSGQSVHVIHGPYIVVPSDLPPKSFVAHKTENGIILWCKRKAHEGPWSDGMKTREFHGIPYNIPQCASYYEFFPFRFRIERDISFTTRWMPHHKECRYCRSVEGH
;
A
#
# COMPACT_ATOMS: atom_id res chain seq x y z
N MET A 1 -0.65 7.02 -16.13
CA MET A 1 -1.99 6.77 -15.57
C MET A 1 -1.80 6.34 -14.13
N GLU A 2 -2.35 7.11 -13.19
CA GLU A 2 -2.04 6.99 -11.76
C GLU A 2 -2.69 5.75 -11.13
N LEU A 3 -1.91 4.96 -10.40
CA LEU A 3 -2.35 3.83 -9.58
C LEU A 3 -2.95 4.26 -8.22
N VAL A 4 -3.15 5.57 -8.04
CA VAL A 4 -3.55 6.19 -6.78
C VAL A 4 -4.91 6.80 -6.97
N SER A 5 -5.89 6.32 -6.21
CA SER A 5 -7.18 6.99 -6.12
C SER A 5 -7.15 7.95 -4.94
N ARG A 6 -7.66 9.17 -5.12
CA ARG A 6 -7.88 10.10 -4.01
C ARG A 6 -9.35 10.15 -3.67
N VAL A 7 -9.67 9.91 -2.41
CA VAL A 7 -11.03 10.09 -1.89
C VAL A 7 -10.93 11.01 -0.70
N GLU A 8 -11.72 12.09 -0.74
CA GLU A 8 -11.72 13.13 0.31
C GLU A 8 -10.33 13.74 0.55
N GLY A 9 -9.49 13.80 -0.49
CA GLY A 9 -8.14 14.36 -0.41
C GLY A 9 -7.09 13.42 0.17
N ILE A 10 -7.44 12.20 0.56
CA ILE A 10 -6.49 11.21 1.09
C ILE A 10 -6.16 10.19 -0.01
N ASP A 11 -4.92 9.72 -0.06
CA ASP A 11 -4.48 8.74 -1.04
C ASP A 11 -4.89 7.32 -0.61
N HIS A 12 -5.52 6.58 -1.52
CA HIS A 12 -5.90 5.18 -1.36
C HIS A 12 -4.99 4.31 -2.23
N TRP A 13 -4.18 3.50 -1.56
CA TRP A 13 -3.20 2.63 -2.19
C TRP A 13 -3.69 1.19 -2.18
N ARG A 14 -3.65 0.54 -3.33
CA ARG A 14 -3.90 -0.89 -3.41
C ARG A 14 -2.72 -1.69 -2.91
N THR A 15 -3.01 -2.72 -2.15
CA THR A 15 -2.03 -3.71 -1.73
C THR A 15 -2.59 -5.12 -1.82
N TRP A 16 -1.70 -6.06 -2.10
CA TRP A 16 -1.97 -7.50 -2.01
C TRP A 16 -1.46 -8.11 -0.72
N PHE A 17 -0.88 -7.26 0.13
CA PHE A 17 -0.10 -7.63 1.28
C PHE A 17 -0.54 -6.83 2.50
N TRP A 18 -1.85 -6.56 2.65
CA TRP A 18 -2.35 -5.73 3.74
C TRP A 18 -1.94 -6.30 5.11
N ASP A 19 -2.15 -7.59 5.36
CA ASP A 19 -1.76 -8.26 6.62
C ASP A 19 -0.26 -8.04 6.94
N ASP A 20 0.61 -8.18 5.93
CA ASP A 20 2.04 -7.98 6.07
C ASP A 20 2.37 -6.50 6.36
N CYS A 21 1.69 -5.58 5.67
CA CYS A 21 1.87 -4.15 5.88
C CYS A 21 1.49 -3.75 7.32
N ASP A 22 0.39 -4.30 7.79
CA ASP A 22 -0.18 -4.03 9.10
C ASP A 22 0.65 -4.65 10.22
N THR A 23 1.05 -5.92 10.08
CA THR A 23 1.87 -6.66 11.04
C THR A 23 3.26 -6.04 11.19
N HIS A 24 3.86 -5.60 10.09
CA HIS A 24 5.23 -5.09 10.09
C HIS A 24 5.34 -3.56 10.17
N GLY A 25 4.22 -2.83 10.11
CA GLY A 25 4.22 -1.36 10.09
C GLY A 25 5.02 -0.78 8.92
N MET A 26 4.92 -1.42 7.75
CA MET A 26 5.67 -1.05 6.56
C MET A 26 4.79 -1.10 5.33
N PHE A 27 4.90 -0.10 4.46
CA PHE A 27 4.24 -0.12 3.16
C PHE A 27 5.24 -0.27 2.03
N GLY A 28 4.90 -1.11 1.05
CA GLY A 28 5.69 -1.37 -0.13
C GLY A 28 5.22 -0.54 -1.30
N ILE A 29 6.16 0.09 -1.99
CA ILE A 29 5.84 0.91 -3.16
C ILE A 29 6.69 0.59 -4.38
N THR A 30 6.14 0.93 -5.54
CA THR A 30 6.83 0.85 -6.82
C THR A 30 7.50 2.18 -7.17
N LEU A 31 8.37 2.20 -8.18
CA LEU A 31 8.93 3.44 -8.74
C LEU A 31 7.86 4.44 -9.17
N LYS A 32 6.69 3.97 -9.64
CA LYS A 32 5.58 4.83 -10.05
C LYS A 32 5.05 5.65 -8.86
N HIS A 33 5.00 5.06 -7.67
CA HIS A 33 4.57 5.72 -6.44
C HIS A 33 5.64 6.69 -5.91
N MET A 34 6.92 6.46 -6.22
CA MET A 34 8.01 7.29 -5.73
C MET A 34 7.88 8.75 -6.14
N ARG A 35 7.47 9.03 -7.39
CA ARG A 35 7.25 10.41 -7.88
C ARG A 35 6.19 11.14 -7.07
N ARG A 36 5.15 10.42 -6.62
CA ARG A 36 4.09 10.96 -5.75
C ARG A 36 4.65 11.33 -4.39
N ILE A 37 5.42 10.43 -3.78
CA ILE A 37 6.01 10.63 -2.45
C ILE A 37 7.03 11.77 -2.45
N GLN A 38 7.85 11.87 -3.50
CA GLN A 38 8.88 12.92 -3.64
C GLN A 38 8.31 14.30 -4.01
N GLY A 39 7.00 14.45 -4.20
CA GLY A 39 6.40 15.72 -4.60
C GLY A 39 6.80 16.15 -6.02
N CYS A 40 7.20 15.21 -6.87
CA CYS A 40 7.54 15.49 -8.28
C CYS A 40 6.30 15.61 -9.18
N LEU A 41 5.11 15.75 -8.58
CA LEU A 41 3.83 15.94 -9.26
C LEU A 41 3.36 17.37 -8.95
N GLU A 42 3.11 18.14 -10.00
CA GLU A 42 2.70 19.53 -9.88
C GLU A 42 1.37 19.66 -9.12
N GLY A 43 1.29 20.61 -8.19
CA GLY A 43 0.09 20.87 -7.39
C GLY A 43 -0.20 19.82 -6.29
N ILE A 44 0.72 18.90 -6.03
CA ILE A 44 0.58 17.85 -5.03
C ILE A 44 1.76 17.93 -4.03
N PRO A 45 1.49 18.09 -2.72
CA PRO A 45 2.56 18.06 -1.74
C PRO A 45 3.22 16.67 -1.64
N PRO A 46 4.54 16.60 -1.38
CA PRO A 46 5.22 15.35 -1.07
C PRO A 46 4.64 14.70 0.19
N TYR A 47 5.00 13.44 0.43
CA TYR A 47 4.64 12.81 1.70
C TYR A 47 5.60 13.27 2.79
N ASP A 48 5.01 13.82 3.84
CA ASP A 48 5.69 14.18 5.08
C ASP A 48 5.23 13.30 6.24
N PHE A 49 5.97 13.38 7.35
CA PHE A 49 5.52 12.78 8.60
C PHE A 49 4.11 13.25 8.92
N GLY A 50 3.21 12.33 9.29
CA GLY A 50 1.81 12.65 9.55
C GLY A 50 0.91 12.52 8.32
N THR A 51 1.46 12.28 7.12
CA THR A 51 0.65 12.05 5.92
C THR A 51 -0.25 10.83 6.14
N MET A 52 -1.55 11.00 5.90
CA MET A 52 -2.51 9.91 6.00
C MET A 52 -2.65 9.17 4.67
N ILE A 53 -2.75 7.86 4.74
CA ILE A 53 -3.05 6.99 3.61
C ILE A 53 -4.06 5.92 3.98
N TYR A 54 -4.86 5.46 3.01
CA TYR A 54 -5.68 4.27 3.15
C TYR A 54 -5.12 3.14 2.30
N LEU A 55 -5.27 1.91 2.77
CA LEU A 55 -4.86 0.71 2.04
C LEU A 55 -6.08 -0.09 1.59
N GLU A 56 -6.24 -0.30 0.29
CA GLU A 56 -7.23 -1.22 -0.27
C GLU A 56 -6.65 -2.64 -0.30
N ASP A 57 -7.34 -3.58 0.35
CA ASP A 57 -7.08 -5.01 0.25
C ASP A 57 -7.64 -5.56 -1.07
N ALA A 58 -6.84 -5.40 -2.13
CA ALA A 58 -7.24 -5.72 -3.49
C ALA A 58 -7.61 -7.20 -3.71
N PRO A 59 -6.94 -8.20 -3.09
CA PRO A 59 -7.35 -9.59 -3.15
C PRO A 59 -8.78 -9.86 -2.73
N TYR A 60 -9.31 -9.16 -1.71
CA TYR A 60 -10.66 -9.45 -1.23
C TYR A 60 -11.69 -9.32 -2.36
N PHE A 61 -11.67 -8.19 -3.06
CA PHE A 61 -12.57 -7.95 -4.18
C PHE A 61 -12.39 -8.99 -5.31
N ARG A 62 -11.14 -9.38 -5.60
CA ARG A 62 -10.84 -10.30 -6.71
C ARG A 62 -11.16 -11.77 -6.43
N PHE A 63 -10.97 -12.24 -5.19
CA PHE A 63 -11.04 -13.68 -4.87
C PHE A 63 -12.26 -14.09 -4.03
N SER A 64 -12.89 -13.16 -3.31
CA SER A 64 -14.09 -13.50 -2.54
C SER A 64 -15.35 -13.65 -3.38
N GLY A 65 -15.32 -13.20 -4.64
CA GLY A 65 -16.51 -13.09 -5.51
C GLY A 65 -17.49 -12.00 -5.04
N GLN A 66 -17.15 -11.25 -4.00
CA GLN A 66 -17.97 -10.17 -3.48
C GLN A 66 -17.77 -8.90 -4.30
N SER A 67 -18.87 -8.18 -4.55
CA SER A 67 -18.83 -6.86 -5.18
C SER A 67 -18.54 -5.77 -4.15
N VAL A 68 -17.46 -5.90 -3.37
CA VAL A 68 -17.11 -4.96 -2.28
C VAL A 68 -15.59 -4.75 -2.22
N HIS A 69 -15.17 -3.49 -2.14
CA HIS A 69 -13.79 -3.11 -1.80
C HIS A 69 -13.61 -3.03 -0.29
N VAL A 70 -12.49 -3.54 0.21
CA VAL A 70 -12.14 -3.46 1.63
C VAL A 70 -11.01 -2.47 1.78
N ILE A 71 -11.24 -1.43 2.57
CA ILE A 71 -10.28 -0.36 2.80
C ILE A 71 -9.93 -0.30 4.28
N HIS A 72 -8.65 -0.31 4.57
CA HIS A 72 -8.10 -0.23 5.91
C HIS A 72 -7.41 1.13 6.10
N GLY A 73 -7.69 1.80 7.21
CA GLY A 73 -7.02 3.06 7.54
C GLY A 73 -7.87 4.02 8.38
N PRO A 74 -7.38 5.25 8.61
CA PRO A 74 -6.16 5.76 8.03
C PRO A 74 -4.91 5.16 8.69
N TYR A 75 -3.87 5.00 7.89
CA TYR A 75 -2.49 4.83 8.34
C TYR A 75 -1.78 6.17 8.26
N ILE A 76 -0.82 6.38 9.14
CA ILE A 76 0.06 7.55 9.16
C ILE A 76 1.44 7.14 8.67
N VAL A 77 2.02 7.93 7.76
CA VAL A 77 3.43 7.81 7.37
C VAL A 77 4.31 8.33 8.49
N VAL A 78 5.25 7.50 8.95
CA VAL A 78 6.13 7.81 10.08
C VAL A 78 7.61 7.71 9.75
N PRO A 79 8.49 8.42 10.49
CA PRO A 79 9.92 8.28 10.37
C PRO A 79 10.35 6.84 10.64
N SER A 80 11.48 6.47 10.05
CA SER A 80 12.01 5.12 10.14
C SER A 80 13.51 5.15 10.27
N ASP A 81 14.05 4.29 11.13
CA ASP A 81 15.47 3.96 11.06
C ASP A 81 15.77 3.19 9.78
N LEU A 82 16.93 3.45 9.17
CA LEU A 82 17.37 2.72 7.99
C LEU A 82 17.77 1.28 8.39
N PRO A 83 17.10 0.24 7.86
CA PRO A 83 17.47 -1.13 8.23
C PRO A 83 18.86 -1.49 7.71
N PRO A 84 19.62 -2.36 8.41
CA PRO A 84 20.94 -2.80 7.95
C PRO A 84 20.91 -3.34 6.52
N LYS A 85 21.97 -3.05 5.75
CA LYS A 85 22.13 -3.49 4.34
C LYS A 85 21.05 -2.94 3.38
N SER A 86 20.40 -1.83 3.76
CA SER A 86 19.46 -1.12 2.89
C SER A 86 20.13 0.06 2.19
N PHE A 87 19.66 0.37 0.99
CA PHE A 87 20.03 1.54 0.21
C PHE A 87 18.95 2.62 0.36
N VAL A 88 19.36 3.86 0.64
CA VAL A 88 18.45 5.01 0.73
C VAL A 88 18.15 5.50 -0.67
N ALA A 89 16.90 5.43 -1.08
CA ALA A 89 16.42 5.97 -2.36
C ALA A 89 16.08 7.46 -2.25
N HIS A 90 15.50 7.84 -1.11
CA HIS A 90 15.12 9.22 -0.81
C HIS A 90 15.00 9.39 0.69
N LYS A 91 15.25 10.60 1.17
CA LYS A 91 15.04 10.98 2.57
C LYS A 91 14.41 12.37 2.59
N THR A 92 13.28 12.50 3.27
CA THR A 92 12.65 13.81 3.50
C THR A 92 13.34 14.52 4.66
N GLU A 93 13.20 15.84 4.75
CA GLU A 93 13.75 16.64 5.84
C GLU A 93 13.22 16.18 7.21
N ASN A 94 11.97 15.69 7.24
CA ASN A 94 11.28 15.20 8.44
C ASN A 94 11.60 13.72 8.79
N GLY A 95 12.59 13.11 8.13
CA GLY A 95 13.11 11.79 8.53
C GLY A 95 12.33 10.59 8.00
N ILE A 96 11.41 10.78 7.04
CA ILE A 96 10.91 9.64 6.26
C ILE A 96 12.06 9.19 5.37
N ILE A 97 12.43 7.93 5.53
CA ILE A 97 13.39 7.29 4.65
C ILE A 97 12.58 6.43 3.69
N LEU A 98 12.82 6.60 2.39
CA LEU A 98 12.49 5.60 1.39
C LEU A 98 13.74 4.76 1.17
N TRP A 99 13.69 3.49 1.51
CA TRP A 99 14.82 2.60 1.33
C TRP A 99 14.43 1.34 0.58
N CYS A 100 15.42 0.73 -0.07
CA CYS A 100 15.32 -0.61 -0.60
C CYS A 100 16.34 -1.56 0.01
N LYS A 101 15.95 -2.83 0.18
CA LYS A 101 16.91 -3.87 0.51
C LYS A 101 17.60 -4.35 -0.76
N ARG A 102 18.86 -4.78 -0.62
CA ARG A 102 19.72 -5.20 -1.74
C ARG A 102 19.12 -6.36 -2.56
N LYS A 103 18.21 -7.15 -1.99
CA LYS A 103 17.45 -8.17 -2.71
C LYS A 103 15.94 -7.95 -2.55
N ALA A 104 15.20 -8.00 -3.67
CA ALA A 104 13.76 -7.75 -3.71
C ALA A 104 12.95 -8.69 -2.80
N HIS A 105 13.40 -9.95 -2.64
CA HIS A 105 12.76 -10.96 -1.79
C HIS A 105 13.02 -10.79 -0.28
N GLU A 106 13.88 -9.85 0.16
CA GLU A 106 14.21 -9.69 1.59
C GLU A 106 13.15 -8.82 2.35
N GLY A 107 11.92 -8.76 1.87
CA GLY A 107 10.77 -8.08 2.51
C GLY A 107 9.79 -9.00 3.20
N PRO A 108 8.81 -8.45 3.92
CA PRO A 108 7.70 -9.26 4.43
C PRO A 108 6.84 -9.83 3.29
N TRP A 109 6.93 -9.25 2.09
CA TRP A 109 6.21 -9.69 0.91
C TRP A 109 6.89 -10.91 0.28
N SER A 110 6.20 -12.04 0.36
CA SER A 110 6.63 -13.32 -0.22
C SER A 110 5.69 -13.75 -1.34
N ASP A 111 6.22 -14.44 -2.34
CA ASP A 111 5.39 -15.23 -3.25
C ASP A 111 4.81 -16.44 -2.53
N GLY A 112 3.56 -16.78 -2.83
CA GLY A 112 2.92 -18.02 -2.40
C GLY A 112 1.43 -17.88 -2.18
N MET A 113 0.79 -19.02 -1.92
CA MET A 113 -0.59 -19.04 -1.46
C MET A 113 -0.63 -18.65 0.02
N LYS A 114 -1.43 -17.64 0.36
CA LYS A 114 -1.75 -17.31 1.75
C LYS A 114 -3.22 -17.60 2.00
N THR A 115 -3.50 -18.29 3.09
CA THR A 115 -4.87 -18.38 3.61
C THR A 115 -5.14 -17.13 4.44
N ARG A 116 -6.15 -16.36 4.05
CA ARG A 116 -6.58 -15.16 4.75
C ARG A 116 -8.04 -15.32 5.14
N GLU A 117 -8.36 -14.99 6.38
CA GLU A 117 -9.71 -15.08 6.87
C GLU A 117 -10.45 -13.75 6.67
N PHE A 118 -11.58 -13.81 5.98
CA PHE A 118 -12.49 -12.68 5.87
C PHE A 118 -13.85 -13.08 6.39
N HIS A 119 -14.35 -12.38 7.40
CA HIS A 119 -15.61 -12.69 8.07
C HIS A 119 -15.72 -14.15 8.54
N GLY A 120 -14.64 -14.73 9.07
CA GLY A 120 -14.63 -16.13 9.50
C GLY A 120 -14.51 -17.14 8.36
N ILE A 121 -14.40 -16.70 7.11
CA ILE A 121 -14.27 -17.56 5.94
C ILE A 121 -12.82 -17.51 5.43
N PRO A 122 -12.11 -18.65 5.38
CA PRO A 122 -10.76 -18.70 4.84
C PRO A 122 -10.79 -18.65 3.31
N TYR A 123 -9.99 -17.76 2.73
CA TYR A 123 -9.75 -17.66 1.30
C TYR A 123 -8.27 -17.89 1.01
N ASN A 124 -7.99 -18.73 0.02
CA ASN A 124 -6.64 -18.93 -0.48
C ASN A 124 -6.34 -17.90 -1.56
N ILE A 125 -5.51 -16.93 -1.21
CA ILE A 125 -5.12 -15.84 -2.09
C ILE A 125 -3.71 -16.12 -2.62
N PRO A 126 -3.50 -16.08 -3.94
CA PRO A 126 -2.16 -16.05 -4.50
C PRO A 126 -1.55 -14.68 -4.22
N GLN A 127 -0.53 -14.63 -3.37
CA GLN A 127 0.38 -13.51 -3.30
C GLN A 127 1.50 -13.71 -4.32
N CYS A 128 1.61 -12.80 -5.27
CA CYS A 128 2.68 -12.80 -6.26
C CYS A 128 3.49 -11.51 -6.07
N ALA A 129 4.27 -11.42 -4.98
CA ALA A 129 5.22 -10.34 -4.77
C ALA A 129 6.15 -10.15 -5.97
N SER A 130 6.48 -11.22 -6.70
CA SER A 130 7.22 -11.18 -7.97
C SER A 130 6.46 -10.58 -9.14
N TYR A 131 5.12 -10.62 -9.18
CA TYR A 131 4.33 -9.96 -10.23
C TYR A 131 4.31 -8.45 -10.05
N TYR A 132 4.46 -8.01 -8.80
CA TYR A 132 4.85 -6.65 -8.49
C TYR A 132 6.37 -6.59 -8.55
N GLU A 133 6.94 -6.76 -9.75
CA GLU A 133 8.38 -7.02 -10.01
C GLU A 133 9.33 -6.19 -9.15
N PHE A 134 8.92 -5.02 -8.66
CA PHE A 134 9.70 -4.21 -7.77
C PHE A 134 8.81 -3.52 -6.71
N PHE A 135 8.69 -4.12 -5.52
CA PHE A 135 8.53 -3.40 -4.24
C PHE A 135 9.88 -3.17 -3.53
N PRO A 136 10.91 -2.57 -4.17
CA PRO A 136 12.18 -2.38 -3.52
C PRO A 136 12.00 -1.32 -2.45
N PHE A 137 11.19 -0.28 -2.70
CA PHE A 137 11.09 0.87 -1.81
C PHE A 137 10.02 0.69 -0.75
N ARG A 138 10.35 1.13 0.45
CA ARG A 138 9.53 0.98 1.65
C ARG A 138 9.59 2.26 2.45
N PHE A 139 8.50 2.54 3.15
CA PHE A 139 8.46 3.49 4.25
C PHE A 139 7.65 2.91 5.40
N ARG A 140 7.84 3.45 6.60
CA ARG A 140 7.08 3.02 7.77
C ARG A 140 5.71 3.67 7.81
N ILE A 141 4.75 2.86 8.26
CA ILE A 141 3.39 3.29 8.54
C ILE A 141 2.96 2.81 9.92
N GLU A 142 2.05 3.53 10.52
CA GLU A 142 1.35 3.11 11.74
C GLU A 142 -0.15 3.36 11.61
N ARG A 143 -0.96 2.66 12.40
CA ARG A 143 -2.40 2.91 12.45
C ARG A 143 -2.64 4.23 13.15
N ASP A 144 -3.48 5.08 12.57
CA ASP A 144 -4.02 6.23 13.29
C ASP A 144 -4.98 5.77 14.41
N ILE A 145 -5.25 6.65 15.37
CA ILE A 145 -6.23 6.38 16.43
C ILE A 145 -7.65 6.15 15.88
N SER A 146 -7.99 6.74 14.74
CA SER A 146 -9.28 6.56 14.07
C SER A 146 -9.32 5.38 13.08
N PHE A 147 -8.30 4.51 13.11
CA PHE A 147 -8.18 3.37 12.21
C PHE A 147 -9.45 2.50 12.22
N THR A 148 -9.97 2.26 11.02
CA THR A 148 -11.16 1.44 10.80
C THR A 148 -11.06 0.67 9.49
N THR A 149 -11.91 -0.34 9.33
CA THR A 149 -12.08 -1.06 8.08
C THR A 149 -13.42 -0.70 7.47
N ARG A 150 -13.39 -0.17 6.24
CA ARG A 150 -14.57 0.22 5.48
C ARG A 150 -14.84 -0.77 4.37
N TRP A 151 -16.11 -1.09 4.19
CA TRP A 151 -16.61 -1.99 3.17
C TRP A 151 -17.39 -1.16 2.17
N MET A 152 -16.85 -1.00 0.96
CA MET A 152 -17.45 -0.12 -0.04
C MET A 152 -18.02 -0.93 -1.20
N PRO A 153 -19.34 -0.89 -1.42
CA PRO A 153 -19.97 -1.59 -2.52
C PRO A 153 -19.39 -1.17 -3.88
N HIS A 154 -19.03 -2.16 -4.67
CA HIS A 154 -18.65 -1.98 -6.06
C HIS A 154 -19.89 -1.68 -6.92
N HIS A 155 -19.83 -0.61 -7.68
CA HIS A 155 -20.87 -0.19 -8.62
C HIS A 155 -20.24 0.18 -9.96
N LYS A 156 -21.05 0.35 -11.02
CA LYS A 156 -20.61 0.61 -12.40
C LYS A 156 -19.69 1.84 -12.53
N GLU A 157 -19.75 2.76 -11.57
CA GLU A 157 -18.93 3.97 -11.51
C GLU A 157 -17.88 3.96 -10.40
N CYS A 158 -17.53 2.77 -9.90
CA CYS A 158 -16.64 2.64 -8.76
C CYS A 158 -15.29 3.30 -9.04
N ARG A 159 -15.00 4.38 -8.31
CA ARG A 159 -13.76 5.15 -8.43
C ARG A 159 -12.52 4.31 -8.14
N TYR A 160 -12.68 3.26 -7.33
CA TYR A 160 -11.61 2.30 -7.01
C TYR A 160 -11.31 1.36 -8.18
N CYS A 161 -12.29 1.01 -9.01
CA CYS A 161 -12.07 0.16 -10.19
C CYS A 161 -11.58 0.93 -11.42
N ARG A 162 -11.92 2.22 -11.54
CA ARG A 162 -11.47 3.05 -12.68
C ARG A 162 -9.95 3.33 -12.67
N SER A 163 -9.25 3.16 -11.56
CA SER A 163 -7.80 3.39 -11.44
C SER A 163 -6.93 2.23 -11.94
N VAL A 164 -7.47 1.28 -12.72
CA VAL A 164 -6.89 -0.06 -12.94
C VAL A 164 -6.54 -0.37 -14.39
N GLU A 165 -7.03 0.39 -15.37
CA GLU A 165 -6.82 0.06 -16.79
C GLU A 165 -5.44 0.48 -17.32
N GLY A 166 -4.35 0.15 -16.62
CA GLY A 166 -2.98 0.42 -17.05
C GLY A 166 -2.03 -0.67 -16.60
N HIS A 167 -2.26 -1.89 -17.11
CA HIS A 167 -1.27 -2.96 -17.09
C HIS A 167 -0.10 -2.59 -18.01
#